data_AF-A0ABD2TDM6-F1
#
_entry.id   AF-A0ABD2TDM6-F1
#
_cell.length_a   1.000
_cell.length_b   1.000
_cell.length_c   1.000
_cell.angle_alpha   90.00
_cell.angle_beta   90.00
_cell.angle_gamma   90.00
#
_symmetry.space_group_name_H-M   'P 1'
#
loop_
_entity.id
_entity.type
_entity.pdbx_description
1 polymer ?
#
loop_
_entity_poly.entity_id
_entity_poly.type
_entity_poly.pdbx_seq_one_letter_code
_entity_poly.pdbx_strand_id
1 'polypeptide(L)'
;MGTEFIDNVSSSHEYHDHEKELDAGALFVLKSKGSWVHCGYHLSTSIVAPPLLSLPFAFASLGWWGGILCLVIGALVTFYSYNLLSMVLEHHAHLGRRHLRFRDMANDILGPRWGRYYVGPIQFMVCYGAVIGSTLLGGQCMKAIYLLLNPNGAMKLYQFVVIFGGLMLILAQMPSFHSLRHINLISLLLCLAYSACATAGSIYIGNSSKGPNKDYSIAVIKKHKFLEFLMQ
;
A
#
# COMPACT_ATOMS: atom_id res chain seq x y z
N MET A 1 39.23 -48.04 -22.36
CA MET A 1 39.43 -46.58 -22.37
C MET A 1 38.31 -45.89 -23.15
N GLY A 2 37.04 -46.15 -22.79
CA GLY A 2 35.89 -45.72 -23.60
C GLY A 2 34.57 -45.62 -22.84
N THR A 3 34.61 -45.65 -21.50
CA THR A 3 33.42 -45.51 -20.64
C THR A 3 33.47 -44.25 -19.78
N GLU A 4 34.66 -43.74 -19.44
CA GLU A 4 34.81 -42.45 -18.70
C GLU A 4 34.50 -41.20 -19.55
N PHE A 5 34.46 -41.31 -20.88
CA PHE A 5 34.16 -40.16 -21.76
C PHE A 5 32.66 -39.96 -21.98
N ILE A 6 31.82 -40.98 -21.77
CA ILE A 6 30.36 -40.87 -21.93
C ILE A 6 29.70 -40.40 -20.62
N ASP A 7 30.25 -40.76 -19.46
CA ASP A 7 29.74 -40.25 -18.17
C ASP A 7 30.04 -38.76 -17.97
N ASN A 8 31.10 -38.23 -18.59
CA ASN A 8 31.42 -36.80 -18.54
C ASN A 8 30.58 -35.94 -19.51
N VAL A 9 29.98 -36.57 -20.53
CA VAL A 9 29.03 -35.91 -21.45
C VAL A 9 27.58 -36.04 -20.97
N SER A 10 27.25 -37.09 -20.21
CA SER A 10 25.91 -37.23 -19.61
C SER A 10 25.74 -36.38 -18.34
N SER A 11 26.81 -36.12 -17.58
CA SER A 11 26.74 -35.27 -16.38
C SER A 11 26.78 -33.76 -16.67
N SER A 12 27.05 -33.36 -17.92
CA SER A 12 27.07 -31.95 -18.34
C SER A 12 25.74 -31.45 -18.91
N HIS A 13 24.71 -32.32 -18.98
CA HIS A 13 23.40 -32.00 -19.57
C HIS A 13 22.22 -32.02 -18.59
N GLU A 14 22.47 -32.01 -17.29
CA GLU A 14 21.40 -31.93 -16.27
C GLU A 14 21.66 -30.89 -15.16
N TYR A 15 22.50 -29.91 -15.46
CA TYR A 15 22.49 -28.63 -14.77
C TYR A 15 21.99 -27.57 -15.77
N HIS A 16 20.75 -27.74 -16.21
CA HIS A 16 19.99 -26.60 -16.72
C HIS A 16 19.81 -25.66 -15.52
N ASP A 17 20.84 -24.83 -15.29
CA ASP A 17 20.72 -23.59 -14.56
C ASP A 17 19.58 -22.86 -15.25
N HIS A 18 18.42 -22.89 -14.61
CA HIS A 18 17.37 -21.94 -14.88
C HIS A 18 17.97 -20.59 -14.45
N GLU A 19 18.77 -19.98 -15.31
CA GLU A 19 18.91 -18.53 -15.37
C GLU A 19 17.48 -18.02 -15.48
N LYS A 20 16.85 -17.77 -14.33
CA LYS A 20 15.56 -17.09 -14.23
C LYS A 20 15.84 -15.72 -14.82
N GLU A 21 15.53 -15.58 -16.11
CA GLU A 21 15.58 -14.33 -16.86
C GLU A 21 14.98 -13.24 -15.98
N LEU A 22 15.86 -12.38 -15.45
CA LEU A 22 15.49 -11.40 -14.44
C LEU A 22 14.62 -10.35 -15.15
N ASP A 23 13.32 -10.34 -14.82
CA ASP A 23 12.36 -9.35 -15.29
C ASP A 23 12.91 -7.91 -15.10
N ALA A 24 12.55 -6.98 -15.98
CA ALA A 24 13.08 -5.61 -16.02
C ALA A 24 12.98 -4.89 -14.66
N GLY A 25 11.94 -5.20 -13.87
CA GLY A 25 11.80 -4.71 -12.50
C GLY A 25 12.85 -5.25 -11.51
N ALA A 26 13.26 -6.51 -11.64
CA ALA A 26 14.31 -7.12 -10.82
C ALA A 26 15.71 -6.60 -11.19
N LEU A 27 15.98 -6.45 -12.49
CA LEU A 27 17.22 -5.83 -12.98
C LEU A 27 17.36 -4.37 -12.54
N PHE A 28 16.26 -3.61 -12.53
CA PHE A 28 16.25 -2.23 -12.03
C PHE A 28 16.59 -2.14 -10.53
N VAL A 29 16.08 -3.05 -9.70
CA VAL A 29 16.38 -3.10 -8.26
C VAL A 29 17.84 -3.48 -8.00
N LEU A 30 18.40 -4.41 -8.75
CA LEU A 30 19.81 -4.81 -8.62
C LEU A 30 20.80 -3.68 -9.00
N LYS A 31 20.38 -2.75 -9.87
CA LYS A 31 21.17 -1.58 -10.27
C LYS A 31 21.08 -0.42 -9.27
N SER A 32 20.25 -0.53 -8.24
CA SER A 32 20.04 0.54 -7.24
C SER A 32 21.22 0.66 -6.27
N LYS A 33 22.12 1.62 -6.55
CA LYS A 33 23.14 2.10 -5.60
C LYS A 33 22.55 3.09 -4.57
N GLY A 34 21.46 2.73 -3.91
CA GLY A 34 20.76 3.60 -2.96
C GLY A 34 21.35 3.54 -1.54
N SER A 35 21.61 4.69 -0.92
CA SER A 35 21.93 4.79 0.51
C SER A 35 20.73 4.36 1.39
N TRP A 36 20.98 3.91 2.62
CA TRP A 36 19.94 3.58 3.62
C TRP A 36 18.96 4.73 3.86
N VAL A 37 19.43 5.97 3.78
CA VAL A 37 18.58 7.18 3.91
C VAL A 37 17.62 7.30 2.72
N HIS A 38 18.12 7.03 1.51
CA HIS A 38 17.29 7.04 0.31
C HIS A 38 16.26 5.90 0.35
N CYS A 39 16.64 4.72 0.83
CA CYS A 39 15.73 3.60 1.06
C CYS A 39 14.62 3.97 2.07
N GLY A 40 15.00 4.55 3.22
CA GLY A 40 14.05 5.00 4.24
C GLY A 40 13.06 6.05 3.73
N TYR A 41 13.54 7.00 2.92
CA TYR A 41 12.69 7.99 2.27
C TYR A 41 11.69 7.38 1.27
N HIS A 42 12.14 6.47 0.40
CA HIS A 42 11.24 5.80 -0.55
C HIS A 42 10.24 4.88 0.16
N LEU A 43 10.67 4.21 1.23
CA LEU A 43 9.81 3.36 2.04
C LEU A 43 8.72 4.17 2.74
N SER A 44 9.08 5.27 3.41
CA SER A 44 8.08 6.14 4.05
C SER A 44 7.12 6.74 3.04
N THR A 45 7.61 7.15 1.87
CA THR A 45 6.81 7.66 0.76
C THR A 45 5.86 6.60 0.18
N SER A 46 6.26 5.32 0.20
CA SER A 46 5.42 4.21 -0.26
C SER A 46 4.35 3.83 0.77
N ILE A 47 4.65 4.01 2.07
CA ILE A 47 3.71 3.74 3.17
C ILE A 47 2.67 4.86 3.30
N VAL A 48 3.07 6.11 3.04
CA VAL A 48 2.16 7.26 3.06
C VAL A 48 1.28 7.25 1.80
N ALA A 49 0.29 6.35 1.79
CA ALA A 49 -0.62 6.16 0.67
C ALA A 49 -1.94 6.92 0.88
N PRO A 50 -2.66 7.31 -0.20
CA PRO A 50 -3.98 7.95 -0.12
C PRO A 50 -4.99 7.28 0.83
N PRO A 51 -5.00 5.94 1.03
CA PRO A 51 -5.83 5.30 2.05
C PRO A 51 -5.63 5.80 3.48
N LEU A 52 -4.47 6.39 3.84
CA LEU A 52 -4.26 7.01 5.16
C LEU A 52 -5.22 8.18 5.43
N LEU A 53 -5.75 8.81 4.38
CA LEU A 53 -6.77 9.86 4.52
C LEU A 53 -8.10 9.31 5.06
N SER A 54 -8.32 7.99 5.03
CA SER A 54 -9.46 7.33 5.67
C SER A 54 -9.24 7.03 7.16
N LEU A 55 -8.01 7.15 7.65
CA LEU A 55 -7.66 6.85 9.04
C LEU A 55 -8.41 7.74 10.05
N PRO A 56 -8.60 9.06 9.84
CA PRO A 56 -9.43 9.88 10.72
C PRO A 56 -10.88 9.41 10.80
N PHE A 57 -11.44 8.94 9.68
CA PHE A 57 -12.80 8.39 9.65
C PHE A 57 -12.88 7.06 10.40
N ALA A 58 -11.88 6.18 10.23
CA ALA A 58 -11.77 4.95 11.02
C ALA A 58 -11.67 5.26 12.52
N PHE A 59 -10.83 6.22 12.92
CA PHE A 59 -10.71 6.70 14.30
C PHE A 59 -12.01 7.28 14.85
N ALA A 60 -12.77 8.01 14.03
CA ALA A 60 -14.08 8.52 14.42
C ALA A 60 -15.09 7.38 14.68
N SER A 61 -15.00 6.28 13.93
CA SER A 61 -15.89 5.11 14.10
C SER A 61 -15.49 4.18 15.27
N LEU A 62 -14.18 3.99 15.49
CA LEU A 62 -13.61 3.12 16.53
C LEU A 62 -13.44 3.82 17.89
N GLY A 63 -13.49 5.15 17.90
CA GLY A 63 -13.11 5.97 19.04
C GLY A 63 -11.59 6.04 19.25
N TRP A 64 -11.16 7.00 20.07
CA TRP A 64 -9.74 7.26 20.32
C TRP A 64 -8.97 6.04 20.85
N TRP A 65 -9.51 5.37 21.87
CA TRP A 65 -8.87 4.20 22.47
C TRP A 65 -8.80 3.02 21.51
N GLY A 66 -9.90 2.70 20.81
CA GLY A 66 -9.94 1.62 19.83
C GLY A 66 -9.00 1.87 18.65
N GLY A 67 -8.96 3.11 18.16
CA GLY A 67 -8.04 3.54 17.11
C GLY A 67 -6.57 3.41 17.53
N ILE A 68 -6.18 3.96 18.68
CA ILE A 68 -4.80 3.87 19.18
C ILE A 68 -4.40 2.42 19.41
N LEU A 69 -5.24 1.62 20.07
CA LEU A 69 -4.96 0.21 20.33
C LEU A 69 -4.74 -0.57 19.03
N CYS A 70 -5.61 -0.36 18.03
CA CYS A 70 -5.50 -0.97 16.72
C CYS A 70 -4.19 -0.57 16.00
N LEU A 71 -3.82 0.71 16.03
CA LEU A 71 -2.55 1.17 15.45
C LEU A 71 -1.34 0.57 16.15
N VAL A 72 -1.34 0.50 17.48
CA VAL A 72 -0.22 -0.07 18.25
C VAL A 72 -0.07 -1.56 17.95
N ILE A 73 -1.16 -2.33 17.98
CA ILE A 73 -1.13 -3.75 17.64
C ILE A 73 -0.66 -3.95 16.20
N GLY A 74 -1.23 -3.19 15.26
CA GLY A 74 -0.84 -3.22 13.85
C GLY A 74 0.64 -2.91 13.64
N ALA A 75 1.17 -1.91 14.35
CA ALA A 75 2.59 -1.54 14.30
C ALA A 75 3.48 -2.65 14.86
N LEU A 76 3.13 -3.25 16.01
CA LEU A 76 3.89 -4.35 16.61
C LEU A 76 3.93 -5.58 15.70
N VAL A 77 2.77 -5.99 15.16
CA VAL A 77 2.68 -7.13 14.24
C VAL A 77 3.48 -6.88 12.96
N THR A 78 3.35 -5.67 12.40
CA THR A 78 4.08 -5.27 11.18
C THR A 78 5.58 -5.26 11.44
N PHE A 79 6.03 -4.66 12.54
CA PHE A 79 7.44 -4.62 12.93
C PHE A 79 8.02 -6.02 13.13
N TYR A 80 7.32 -6.88 13.88
CA TYR A 80 7.72 -8.27 14.09
C TYR A 80 7.84 -9.04 12.76
N SER A 81 6.84 -8.89 11.88
CA SER A 81 6.84 -9.53 10.56
C SER A 81 8.01 -9.07 9.69
N TYR A 82 8.35 -7.76 9.70
CA TYR A 82 9.51 -7.24 8.97
C TYR A 82 10.85 -7.75 9.52
N ASN A 83 10.97 -7.94 10.84
CA ASN A 83 12.18 -8.52 11.43
C ASN A 83 12.38 -9.97 10.99
N LEU A 84 11.32 -10.79 11.04
CA LEU A 84 11.36 -12.16 10.53
C LEU A 84 11.72 -12.19 9.05
N LEU A 85 11.09 -11.33 8.24
CA LEU A 85 11.37 -11.22 6.82
C LEU A 85 12.84 -10.85 6.55
N SER A 86 13.40 -9.90 7.30
CA SER A 86 14.80 -9.49 7.16
C SER A 86 15.76 -10.63 7.50
N MET A 87 15.49 -11.40 8.56
CA MET A 87 16.31 -12.55 8.96
C MET A 87 16.34 -13.62 7.87
N VAL A 88 15.18 -13.92 7.28
CA VAL A 88 15.04 -14.88 6.17
C VAL A 88 15.78 -14.39 4.92
N LEU A 89 15.63 -13.11 4.56
CA LEU A 89 16.32 -12.52 3.42
C LEU A 89 17.84 -12.53 3.59
N GLU A 90 18.34 -12.20 4.79
CA GLU A 90 19.78 -12.23 5.10
C GLU A 90 20.33 -13.66 5.01
N HIS A 91 19.62 -14.64 5.58
CA HIS A 91 20.02 -16.05 5.51
C HIS A 91 20.15 -16.56 4.07
N HIS A 92 19.17 -16.27 3.21
CA HIS A 92 19.23 -16.67 1.80
C HIS A 92 20.26 -15.87 1.00
N ALA A 93 20.49 -14.60 1.35
CA ALA A 93 21.56 -13.80 0.75
C ALA A 93 22.95 -14.39 1.05
N HIS A 94 23.19 -14.88 2.28
CA HIS A 94 24.42 -15.61 2.63
C HIS A 94 24.60 -16.90 1.84
N LEU A 95 23.51 -17.56 1.42
CA LEU A 95 23.51 -18.74 0.56
C LEU A 95 23.64 -18.41 -0.94
N GLY A 96 23.87 -17.14 -1.29
CA GLY A 96 24.00 -16.65 -2.66
C GLY A 96 22.68 -16.43 -3.40
N ARG A 97 21.52 -16.59 -2.73
CA ARG A 97 20.18 -16.45 -3.33
C ARG A 97 19.51 -15.18 -2.83
N ARG A 98 19.63 -14.09 -3.58
CA ARG A 98 19.02 -12.80 -3.21
C ARG A 98 17.59 -12.69 -3.75
N HIS A 99 16.61 -12.98 -2.91
CA HIS A 99 15.20 -12.82 -3.27
C HIS A 99 14.78 -11.34 -3.24
N LEU A 100 14.21 -10.85 -4.34
CA LEU A 100 13.78 -9.45 -4.49
C LEU A 100 12.27 -9.26 -4.37
N ARG A 101 11.49 -10.34 -4.52
CA ARG A 101 10.03 -10.33 -4.41
C ARG A 101 9.58 -11.30 -3.32
N PHE A 102 8.60 -10.86 -2.52
CA PHE A 102 8.00 -11.68 -1.47
C PHE A 102 7.45 -13.00 -2.01
N ARG A 103 6.86 -12.99 -3.20
CA ARG A 103 6.34 -14.21 -3.86
C ARG A 103 7.43 -15.21 -4.20
N ASP A 104 8.60 -14.75 -4.64
CA ASP A 104 9.68 -15.64 -5.04
C ASP A 104 10.31 -16.30 -3.79
N MET A 105 10.48 -15.52 -2.73
CA MET A 105 10.87 -16.03 -1.42
C MET A 105 9.83 -17.04 -0.87
N ALA A 106 8.54 -16.70 -0.93
CA ALA A 106 7.49 -17.60 -0.45
C ALA A 106 7.39 -18.90 -1.25
N ASN A 107 7.63 -18.87 -2.56
CA ASN A 107 7.71 -20.07 -3.39
C ASN A 107 8.91 -20.94 -3.02
N ASP A 108 10.05 -20.34 -2.69
CA ASP A 108 11.26 -21.07 -2.32
C ASP A 108 11.17 -21.67 -0.91
N ILE A 109 10.46 -21.03 0.03
CA ILE A 109 10.28 -21.51 1.42
C ILE A 109 9.12 -22.50 1.56
N LEU A 110 7.95 -22.17 1.01
CA LEU A 110 6.72 -22.99 1.15
C LEU A 110 6.60 -24.05 0.03
N GLY A 111 7.44 -23.94 -1.00
CA GLY A 111 7.39 -24.76 -2.20
C GLY A 111 6.43 -24.21 -3.27
N PRO A 112 6.57 -24.65 -4.54
CA PRO A 112 5.89 -24.05 -5.69
C PRO A 112 4.36 -24.11 -5.63
N ARG A 113 3.81 -25.13 -4.97
CA ARG A 113 2.35 -25.30 -4.81
C ARG A 113 1.81 -24.36 -3.73
N TRP A 114 2.33 -24.43 -2.51
CA TRP A 114 1.82 -23.65 -1.39
C TRP A 114 2.08 -22.15 -1.55
N GLY A 115 3.26 -21.76 -2.07
CA GLY A 115 3.56 -20.35 -2.36
C GLY A 115 2.56 -19.74 -3.35
N ARG A 116 2.19 -20.46 -4.42
CA ARG A 116 1.20 -19.97 -5.40
C ARG A 116 -0.23 -19.94 -4.85
N TYR A 117 -0.67 -20.99 -4.16
CA TYR A 117 -2.06 -21.12 -3.71
C TYR A 117 -2.40 -20.33 -2.43
N TYR A 118 -1.42 -19.98 -1.58
CA TYR A 118 -1.67 -19.13 -0.41
C TYR A 118 -1.30 -17.66 -0.66
N VAL A 119 -0.08 -17.39 -1.12
CA VAL A 119 0.40 -16.00 -1.25
C VAL A 119 -0.29 -15.29 -2.41
N GLY A 120 -0.54 -16.00 -3.51
CA GLY A 120 -1.22 -15.45 -4.69
C GLY A 120 -2.60 -14.86 -4.35
N PRO A 121 -3.53 -15.65 -3.79
CA PRO A 121 -4.86 -15.16 -3.42
C PRO A 121 -4.85 -14.06 -2.37
N ILE A 122 -4.02 -14.16 -1.33
CA ILE A 122 -3.93 -13.12 -0.29
C ILE A 122 -3.44 -11.80 -0.90
N GLN A 123 -2.37 -11.84 -1.71
CA GLN A 123 -1.85 -10.67 -2.40
C GLN A 123 -2.89 -10.07 -3.35
N PHE A 124 -3.62 -10.91 -4.08
CA PHE A 124 -4.70 -10.48 -4.97
C PHE A 124 -5.80 -9.77 -4.19
N MET A 125 -6.26 -10.34 -3.07
CA MET A 125 -7.30 -9.72 -2.23
C MET A 125 -6.85 -8.37 -1.67
N VAL A 126 -5.60 -8.26 -1.20
CA VAL A 126 -5.05 -6.99 -0.70
C VAL A 126 -4.98 -5.95 -1.81
N CYS A 127 -4.43 -6.31 -2.98
CA CYS A 127 -4.33 -5.39 -4.13
C CYS A 127 -5.72 -4.97 -4.63
N TYR A 128 -6.64 -5.92 -4.76
CA TYR A 128 -8.01 -5.66 -5.18
C TYR A 128 -8.72 -4.72 -4.22
N GLY A 129 -8.62 -5.00 -2.91
CA GLY A 129 -9.16 -4.12 -1.86
C GLY A 129 -8.57 -2.71 -1.91
N ALA A 130 -7.25 -2.58 -2.13
CA ALA A 130 -6.59 -1.28 -2.25
C ALA A 130 -7.08 -0.48 -3.47
N VAL A 131 -7.28 -1.14 -4.62
CA VAL A 131 -7.81 -0.50 -5.83
C VAL A 131 -9.25 -0.02 -5.62
N ILE A 132 -10.12 -0.88 -5.08
CA ILE A 132 -11.52 -0.53 -4.79
C ILE A 132 -11.59 0.62 -3.77
N GLY A 133 -10.85 0.51 -2.66
CA GLY A 133 -10.81 1.53 -1.62
C GLY A 133 -10.33 2.89 -2.13
N SER A 134 -9.25 2.90 -2.91
CA SER A 134 -8.72 4.14 -3.52
C SER A 134 -9.69 4.74 -4.53
N THR A 135 -10.41 3.91 -5.29
CA THR A 135 -11.41 4.37 -6.27
C THR A 135 -12.62 5.00 -5.59
N LEU A 136 -13.12 4.37 -4.52
CA LEU A 136 -14.21 4.93 -3.72
C LEU A 136 -13.81 6.26 -3.08
N LEU A 137 -12.62 6.31 -2.46
CA LEU A 137 -12.11 7.53 -1.84
C LEU A 137 -11.95 8.67 -2.85
N GLY A 138 -11.35 8.37 -4.01
CA GLY A 138 -11.22 9.35 -5.11
C GLY A 138 -12.56 9.88 -5.60
N GLY A 139 -13.56 8.99 -5.77
CA GLY A 139 -14.93 9.38 -6.13
C GLY A 139 -15.60 10.28 -5.09
N GLN A 140 -15.38 10.01 -3.79
CA GLN A 140 -15.87 10.88 -2.70
C GLN A 140 -15.22 12.27 -2.75
N CYS A 141 -13.90 12.33 -2.95
CA CYS A 141 -13.17 13.58 -3.08
C CYS A 141 -13.69 14.40 -4.28
N MET A 142 -13.91 13.78 -5.44
CA MET A 142 -14.48 14.46 -6.61
C MET A 142 -15.89 14.98 -6.36
N LYS A 143 -16.76 14.20 -5.70
CA LYS A 143 -18.11 14.65 -5.33
C LYS A 143 -18.05 15.85 -4.39
N ALA A 144 -17.16 15.82 -3.40
CA ALA A 144 -16.98 16.93 -2.47
C ALA A 144 -16.57 18.22 -3.19
N ILE A 145 -15.62 18.14 -4.13
CA ILE A 145 -15.22 19.30 -4.96
C ILE A 145 -16.39 19.80 -5.82
N TYR A 146 -17.15 18.89 -6.42
CA TYR A 146 -18.32 19.25 -7.23
C TYR A 146 -19.37 20.02 -6.42
N LEU A 147 -19.69 19.57 -5.19
CA LEU A 147 -20.64 20.26 -4.32
C LEU A 147 -20.14 21.61 -3.82
N LEU A 148 -18.81 21.80 -3.68
CA LEU A 148 -18.23 23.10 -3.36
C LEU A 148 -18.39 24.11 -4.50
N LEU A 149 -18.29 23.65 -5.75
CA LEU A 149 -18.43 24.51 -6.94
C LEU A 149 -19.89 24.73 -7.33
N ASN A 150 -20.74 23.72 -7.15
CA ASN A 150 -22.17 23.74 -7.48
C ASN A 150 -22.98 23.14 -6.32
N PRO A 151 -23.40 23.95 -5.32
CA PRO A 151 -24.08 23.48 -4.12
C PRO A 151 -25.40 22.73 -4.39
N ASN A 152 -26.08 23.06 -5.49
CA ASN A 152 -27.35 22.44 -5.90
C ASN A 152 -27.16 21.27 -6.89
N GLY A 153 -25.95 20.74 -7.01
CA GLY A 153 -25.65 19.67 -7.94
C GLY A 153 -26.35 18.35 -7.59
N ALA A 154 -27.09 17.77 -8.54
CA ALA A 154 -27.87 16.55 -8.34
C ALA A 154 -27.12 15.24 -8.70
N MET A 155 -25.85 15.33 -9.11
CA MET A 155 -25.07 14.15 -9.53
C MET A 155 -24.79 13.21 -8.36
N LYS A 156 -25.00 11.91 -8.58
CA LYS A 156 -24.86 10.88 -7.56
C LYS A 156 -23.40 10.43 -7.44
N LEU A 157 -23.01 9.97 -6.25
CA LEU A 157 -21.66 9.50 -5.93
C LEU A 157 -21.14 8.44 -6.93
N TYR A 158 -21.96 7.47 -7.30
CA TYR A 158 -21.52 6.38 -8.17
C TYR A 158 -21.01 6.90 -9.53
N GLN A 159 -21.54 8.03 -10.03
CA GLN A 159 -21.09 8.63 -11.27
C GLN A 159 -19.65 9.14 -11.13
N PHE A 160 -19.32 9.78 -10.01
CA PHE A 160 -17.94 10.19 -9.70
C PHE A 160 -17.01 9.01 -9.48
N VAL A 161 -17.48 7.93 -8.84
CA VAL A 161 -16.71 6.68 -8.67
C VAL A 161 -16.38 6.05 -10.03
N VAL A 162 -17.34 6.01 -10.97
CA VAL A 162 -17.11 5.50 -12.33
C VAL A 162 -16.13 6.37 -13.10
N ILE A 163 -16.26 7.70 -13.02
CA ILE A 163 -15.33 8.64 -13.67
C ILE A 163 -13.90 8.46 -13.11
N PHE A 164 -13.75 8.42 -11.78
CA PHE A 164 -12.46 8.21 -11.14
C PHE A 164 -11.86 6.83 -11.46
N GLY A 165 -12.70 5.79 -11.51
CA GLY A 165 -12.30 4.45 -11.94
C GLY A 165 -11.80 4.41 -13.38
N GLY A 166 -12.44 5.14 -14.29
CA GLY A 166 -11.95 5.31 -15.67
C GLY A 166 -10.58 5.97 -15.72
N LEU A 167 -10.38 7.02 -14.91
CA LEU A 167 -9.07 7.66 -14.74
C LEU A 167 -8.02 6.66 -14.23
N MET A 168 -8.35 5.86 -13.21
CA MET A 168 -7.47 4.81 -12.68
C MET A 168 -7.09 3.76 -13.74
N LEU A 169 -8.02 3.38 -14.62
CA LEU A 169 -7.72 2.47 -15.73
C LEU A 169 -6.74 3.07 -16.74
N ILE A 170 -6.88 4.36 -17.06
CA ILE A 170 -5.94 5.09 -17.93
C ILE A 170 -4.56 5.15 -17.27
N LEU A 171 -4.49 5.50 -15.98
CA LEU A 171 -3.25 5.50 -15.21
C LEU A 171 -2.60 4.11 -15.16
N ALA A 172 -3.39 3.04 -15.08
CA ALA A 172 -2.91 1.66 -15.08
C ALA A 172 -2.29 1.24 -16.44
N GLN A 173 -2.63 1.92 -17.54
CA GLN A 173 -1.99 1.67 -18.83
C GLN A 173 -0.58 2.25 -18.93
N MET A 174 -0.13 3.09 -17.98
CA MET A 174 1.23 3.66 -18.02
C MET A 174 2.27 2.58 -17.66
N PRO A 175 3.11 2.12 -18.61
CA PRO A 175 3.98 0.96 -18.41
C PRO A 175 5.31 1.28 -17.70
N SER A 176 5.47 2.49 -17.15
CA SER A 176 6.75 3.05 -16.74
C SER A 176 6.83 3.31 -15.23
N PHE A 177 7.69 2.54 -14.55
CA PHE A 177 8.10 2.76 -13.15
C PHE A 177 8.69 4.15 -12.91
N HIS A 178 9.32 4.74 -13.93
CA HIS A 178 9.90 6.08 -13.81
C HIS A 178 8.82 7.15 -13.64
N SER A 179 7.70 7.04 -14.36
CA SER A 179 6.58 7.99 -14.26
C SER A 179 5.85 7.86 -12.92
N LEU A 180 5.61 6.62 -12.49
CA LEU A 180 4.91 6.33 -11.23
C LEU A 180 5.65 6.87 -10.01
N ARG A 181 7.00 6.82 -10.02
CA ARG A 181 7.83 7.39 -8.95
C ARG A 181 7.58 8.89 -8.75
N HIS A 182 7.46 9.67 -9.83
CA HIS A 182 7.24 11.11 -9.74
C HIS A 182 5.80 11.44 -9.29
N ILE A 183 4.81 10.69 -9.76
CA ILE A 183 3.41 10.86 -9.32
C ILE A 183 3.28 10.55 -7.83
N ASN A 184 3.91 9.46 -7.35
CA ASN A 184 3.88 9.12 -5.93
C ASN A 184 4.59 10.18 -5.06
N LEU A 185 5.69 10.75 -5.55
CA LEU A 185 6.39 11.85 -4.89
C LEU A 185 5.51 13.10 -4.74
N ILE A 186 4.81 13.50 -5.81
CA ILE A 186 3.89 14.65 -5.77
C ILE A 186 2.74 14.37 -4.80
N SER A 187 2.17 13.17 -4.86
CA SER A 187 1.11 12.75 -3.94
C SER A 187 1.55 12.84 -2.48
N LEU A 188 2.77 12.41 -2.16
CA LEU A 188 3.33 12.54 -0.81
C LEU A 188 3.41 13.99 -0.37
N LEU A 189 3.99 14.86 -1.20
CA LEU A 189 4.14 16.27 -0.87
C LEU A 189 2.78 16.94 -0.60
N LEU A 190 1.77 16.58 -1.40
CA LEU A 190 0.41 17.08 -1.21
C LEU A 190 -0.22 16.57 0.10
N CYS A 191 -0.05 15.28 0.42
CA CYS A 191 -0.49 14.71 1.70
C CYS A 191 0.19 15.40 2.90
N LEU A 192 1.50 15.63 2.83
CA LEU A 192 2.24 16.33 3.89
C LEU A 192 1.77 17.77 4.05
N ALA A 193 1.57 18.49 2.94
CA ALA A 193 1.03 19.85 2.96
C ALA A 193 -0.39 19.87 3.58
N TYR A 194 -1.25 18.94 3.18
CA TYR A 194 -2.58 18.78 3.76
C TYR A 194 -2.52 18.50 5.27
N SER A 195 -1.68 17.55 5.71
CA SER A 195 -1.51 17.24 7.14
C SER A 195 -0.97 18.44 7.93
N ALA A 196 -0.04 19.21 7.36
CA ALA A 196 0.49 20.42 7.97
C ALA A 196 -0.60 21.50 8.13
N CYS A 197 -1.38 21.76 7.07
CA CYS A 197 -2.51 22.68 7.10
C CYS A 197 -3.59 22.23 8.10
N ALA A 198 -3.93 20.94 8.12
CA ALA A 198 -4.90 20.38 9.06
C ALA A 198 -4.41 20.50 10.51
N THR A 199 -3.13 20.26 10.77
CA THR A 199 -2.52 20.43 12.10
C THR A 199 -2.52 21.89 12.52
N ALA A 200 -2.07 22.80 11.65
CA ALA A 200 -2.08 24.24 11.92
C ALA A 200 -3.49 24.77 12.18
N GLY A 201 -4.48 24.36 11.36
CA GLY A 201 -5.89 24.70 11.55
C GLY A 201 -6.44 24.15 12.86
N SER A 202 -6.09 22.92 13.24
CA SER A 202 -6.49 22.30 14.50
C SER A 202 -5.91 23.04 15.71
N ILE A 203 -4.65 23.44 15.66
CA ILE A 203 -3.99 24.25 16.71
C ILE A 203 -4.63 25.64 16.79
N TYR A 204 -4.87 26.29 15.64
CA TYR A 204 -5.49 27.61 15.59
C TYR A 204 -6.91 27.60 16.17
N ILE A 205 -7.75 26.61 15.79
CA ILE A 205 -9.07 26.40 16.39
C ILE A 205 -8.93 26.09 17.89
N GLY A 206 -7.98 25.24 18.27
CA GLY A 206 -7.74 24.89 19.67
C GLY A 206 -7.41 26.09 20.54
N ASN A 207 -6.60 27.02 20.01
CA ASN A 207 -6.16 28.23 20.73
C ASN A 207 -7.17 29.39 20.65
N SER A 208 -7.97 29.47 19.57
CA SER A 208 -8.98 30.53 19.38
C SER A 208 -10.36 30.18 19.96
N SER A 209 -10.63 28.90 20.23
CA SER A 209 -11.93 28.45 20.73
C SER A 209 -12.08 28.73 22.23
N LYS A 210 -12.79 29.81 22.59
CA LYS A 210 -13.38 30.05 23.93
C LYS A 210 -14.63 29.18 24.21
N GLY A 211 -14.81 28.07 23.50
CA GLY A 211 -15.94 27.16 23.68
C GLY A 211 -15.78 26.22 24.88
N PRO A 212 -16.88 25.66 25.43
CA PRO A 212 -16.80 24.72 26.55
C PRO A 212 -15.95 23.50 26.18
N ASN A 213 -15.39 22.81 27.19
CA ASN A 213 -14.58 21.60 27.02
C ASN A 213 -15.24 20.67 26.00
N LYS A 214 -14.51 20.34 24.92
CA LYS A 214 -14.98 19.39 23.93
C LYS A 214 -15.14 18.04 24.62
N ASP A 215 -16.38 17.65 24.85
CA ASP A 215 -16.69 16.37 25.48
C ASP A 215 -16.46 15.27 24.44
N TYR A 216 -15.33 14.57 24.57
CA TYR A 216 -14.96 13.42 23.72
C TYR A 216 -15.62 12.12 24.21
N SER A 217 -16.57 12.24 25.15
CA SER A 217 -17.28 11.09 25.69
C SER A 217 -18.16 10.46 24.61
N ILE A 218 -17.99 9.15 24.45
CA ILE A 218 -18.54 8.34 23.36
C ILE A 218 -20.06 8.40 23.41
N ALA A 219 -20.66 9.18 22.50
CA ALA A 219 -22.04 8.92 22.12
C ALA A 219 -22.04 7.56 21.41
N VAL A 220 -22.56 6.54 22.07
CA VAL A 220 -22.96 5.27 21.45
C VAL A 220 -24.06 5.61 20.44
N ILE A 221 -23.67 6.04 19.23
CA ILE A 221 -24.60 6.49 18.21
C ILE A 221 -25.30 5.26 17.63
N LYS A 222 -26.54 5.12 18.06
CA LYS A 222 -27.66 4.43 17.43
C LYS A 222 -27.46 4.34 15.91
N LYS A 223 -27.48 3.11 15.41
CA LYS A 223 -27.21 2.58 14.05
C LYS A 223 -27.94 3.26 12.86
N HIS A 224 -28.65 4.37 13.04
CA HIS A 224 -29.56 4.94 12.05
C HIS A 224 -29.00 6.07 11.18
N LYS A 225 -27.95 6.80 11.60
CA LYS A 225 -27.42 7.95 10.80
C LYS A 225 -26.32 7.60 9.78
N PHE A 226 -25.65 6.46 9.94
CA PHE A 226 -24.59 6.03 9.01
C PHE A 226 -25.14 5.59 7.65
N LEU A 227 -26.38 5.05 7.63
CA LEU A 227 -27.05 4.64 6.40
C LEU A 227 -27.61 5.82 5.59
N GLU A 228 -27.92 6.96 6.22
CA GLU A 228 -28.34 8.17 5.50
C GLU A 228 -27.17 8.86 4.79
N PHE A 229 -25.98 8.89 5.40
CA PHE A 229 -24.77 9.47 4.75
C PHE A 229 -24.26 8.63 3.57
N LEU A 230 -24.55 7.32 3.54
CA LEU A 230 -24.18 6.44 2.43
C LEU A 230 -25.19 6.46 1.27
N MET A 231 -26.39 7.02 1.45
CA MET A 231 -27.45 7.05 0.42
C MET A 231 -27.73 8.44 -0.17
N GLN A 232 -26.95 9.47 0.19
CA GLN A 232 -27.07 10.83 -0.37
C GLN A 232 -25.84 11.19 -1.22
#